data_AF-A0A6G1L8V4-F1
#
_entry.id   AF-A0A6G1L8V4-F1
#
_cell.length_a   1.000
_cell.length_b   1.000
_cell.length_c   1.000
_cell.angle_alpha   90.00
_cell.angle_beta   90.00
_cell.angle_gamma   90.00
#
_symmetry.space_group_name_H-M   'P 1'
#
loop_
_entity.id
_entity.type
_entity.pdbx_description
1 polymer ?
#
loop_
_entity_poly.entity_id
_entity_poly.type
_entity_poly.pdbx_seq_one_letter_code
_entity_poly.pdbx_strand_id
1 'polypeptide(L)'
;MPPNGTSPTPFKPLELAVTLPSNPSTKIHLHLTHLPTSLLLLLTSTTLDASSHAAPTNLGTLIYAMPDRYNPSQPMSTPLYTSPASQDFATRLAKVLVRRTGKLCYVGGGINLRDAAGGGTVDEEMEAFRAIVDVVCTESKQDGA
;
A
#
# COMPACT_ATOMS: atom_id res chain seq x y z
N MET A 1 35.37 19.81 2.80
CA MET A 1 34.43 18.86 3.46
C MET A 1 33.23 19.69 3.91
N PRO A 2 32.05 19.62 3.25
CA PRO A 2 30.91 20.43 3.66
C PRO A 2 30.25 19.86 4.93
N PRO A 3 29.65 20.71 5.79
CA PRO A 3 29.06 20.30 7.05
C PRO A 3 27.75 19.52 6.83
N ASN A 4 27.66 18.38 7.50
CA ASN A 4 26.52 17.48 7.53
C ASN A 4 25.38 18.17 8.30
N GLY A 5 24.43 18.81 7.61
CA GLY A 5 23.40 19.60 8.32
C GLY A 5 22.26 20.19 7.50
N THR A 6 22.23 20.04 6.17
CA THR A 6 20.98 20.27 5.43
C THR A 6 20.15 19.01 5.58
N SER A 7 19.29 18.95 6.60
CA SER A 7 18.24 17.95 6.60
C SER A 7 17.43 18.18 5.31
N PRO A 8 17.27 17.18 4.43
CA PRO A 8 16.22 17.27 3.43
C PRO A 8 14.94 17.53 4.22
N THR A 9 14.13 18.51 3.78
CA THR A 9 12.78 18.73 4.31
C THR A 9 12.15 17.37 4.55
N PRO A 10 11.75 17.04 5.79
CA PRO A 10 11.25 15.70 6.09
C PRO A 10 10.10 15.41 5.12
N PHE A 11 10.23 14.35 4.33
CA PHE A 11 9.16 13.89 3.45
C PHE A 11 7.98 13.55 4.36
N LYS A 12 7.02 14.46 4.46
CA LYS A 12 5.84 14.29 5.32
C LYS A 12 5.01 13.17 4.72
N PRO A 13 4.85 12.02 5.40
CA PRO A 13 4.00 10.97 4.89
C PRO A 13 2.55 11.45 4.85
N LEU A 14 1.84 11.04 3.82
CA LEU A 14 0.42 11.26 3.69
C LEU A 14 -0.31 10.09 4.35
N GLU A 15 -1.03 10.40 5.42
CA GLU A 15 -1.84 9.45 6.16
C GLU A 15 -3.31 9.59 5.76
N LEU A 16 -3.89 8.50 5.26
CA LEU A 16 -5.26 8.45 4.77
C LEU A 16 -5.96 7.22 5.33
N ALA A 17 -7.28 7.31 5.48
CA ALA A 17 -8.11 6.17 5.82
C ALA A 17 -9.28 6.09 4.84
N VAL A 18 -9.51 4.89 4.30
CA VAL A 18 -10.61 4.61 3.39
C VAL A 18 -11.54 3.59 4.06
N THR A 19 -12.84 3.85 4.00
CA THR A 19 -13.86 2.89 4.40
C THR A 19 -14.31 2.11 3.17
N LEU A 20 -14.53 0.81 3.30
CA LEU A 20 -15.13 0.03 2.21
C LEU A 20 -16.64 0.30 2.18
N PRO A 21 -17.23 0.66 1.03
CA PRO A 21 -18.67 0.79 0.88
C PRO A 21 -19.43 -0.49 1.26
N SER A 22 -18.93 -1.66 0.86
CA SER A 22 -19.53 -2.95 1.20
C SER A 22 -19.40 -3.31 2.68
N ASN A 23 -18.45 -2.68 3.39
CA ASN A 23 -18.12 -3.01 4.77
C ASN A 23 -17.73 -1.76 5.59
N PRO A 24 -18.72 -0.99 6.08
CA PRO A 24 -18.45 0.29 6.75
C PRO A 24 -17.77 0.13 8.11
N SER A 25 -17.75 -1.08 8.70
CA SER A 25 -17.04 -1.36 9.95
C SER A 25 -15.53 -1.57 9.73
N THR A 26 -15.09 -1.72 8.47
CA THR A 26 -13.69 -1.90 8.09
C THR A 26 -13.07 -0.61 7.55
N LYS A 27 -11.96 -0.19 8.15
CA LYS A 27 -11.13 0.94 7.68
C LYS A 27 -9.78 0.44 7.25
N ILE A 28 -9.36 0.84 6.05
CA ILE A 28 -8.00 0.66 5.55
C ILE A 28 -7.24 1.95 5.78
N HIS A 29 -6.15 1.87 6.52
CA HIS A 29 -5.23 2.98 6.74
C HIS A 29 -4.06 2.85 5.77
N LEU A 30 -3.74 3.96 5.13
CA LEU A 30 -2.68 4.10 4.15
C LEU A 30 -1.70 5.14 4.68
N HIS A 31 -0.43 4.76 4.73
CA HIS A 31 0.67 5.67 5.00
C HIS A 31 1.56 5.70 3.75
N LEU A 32 1.38 6.76 2.95
CA LEU A 32 2.05 6.96 1.66
C LEU A 32 3.17 7.98 1.82
N THR A 33 4.40 7.56 1.61
CA THR A 33 5.56 8.45 1.48
C THR A 33 5.95 8.59 0.02
N HIS A 34 5.87 9.81 -0.49
CA HIS A 34 6.29 10.14 -1.84
C HIS A 34 7.78 10.51 -1.84
N LEU A 35 8.56 9.85 -2.68
CA LEU A 35 9.98 10.13 -2.90
C LEU A 35 10.18 10.54 -4.37
N PRO A 36 11.28 11.23 -4.71
CA PRO A 36 11.51 11.70 -6.08
C PRO A 36 11.44 10.59 -7.14
N THR A 37 11.94 9.40 -6.81
CA THR A 37 12.03 8.25 -7.74
C THR A 37 11.20 7.04 -7.33
N SER A 38 10.57 7.08 -6.16
CA SER A 38 9.86 5.92 -5.59
C SER A 38 8.65 6.32 -4.74
N LEU A 39 7.78 5.35 -4.50
CA LEU A 39 6.65 5.44 -3.58
C LEU A 39 6.85 4.39 -2.50
N LEU A 40 6.60 4.75 -1.24
CA LEU A 40 6.51 3.82 -0.13
C LEU A 40 5.09 3.84 0.42
N LEU A 41 4.39 2.72 0.30
CA LEU A 41 3.02 2.55 0.75
C LEU A 41 3.01 1.50 1.85
N LEU A 42 2.58 1.91 3.04
CA LEU A 42 2.33 1.00 4.16
C LEU A 42 0.83 0.95 4.42
N LEU A 43 0.30 -0.27 4.55
CA LEU A 43 -1.12 -0.52 4.69
C LEU A 43 -1.45 -1.29 5.95
N THR A 44 -2.51 -0.87 6.63
CA THR A 44 -3.09 -1.60 7.76
C THR A 44 -4.61 -1.55 7.68
N SER A 45 -5.28 -2.47 8.35
CA SER A 45 -6.75 -2.48 8.43
C SER A 45 -7.19 -2.57 9.88
N THR A 46 -8.30 -1.93 10.21
CA THR A 46 -8.97 -2.03 11.51
C THR A 46 -10.44 -2.34 11.28
N THR A 47 -10.98 -3.33 11.98
CA THR A 47 -12.41 -3.69 11.95
C THR A 47 -13.02 -3.42 13.32
N LEU A 48 -14.21 -2.79 13.36
CA LEU A 48 -14.84 -2.37 14.61
C LEU A 48 -15.24 -3.57 15.52
N ASP A 49 -15.52 -4.72 14.91
CA ASP A 49 -15.93 -5.95 15.61
C ASP A 49 -14.76 -6.89 15.94
N ALA A 50 -13.50 -6.49 15.65
CA ALA A 50 -12.36 -7.23 16.15
C ALA A 50 -12.38 -7.15 17.68
N SER A 51 -12.66 -8.29 18.33
CA SER A 51 -12.62 -8.43 19.78
C SER A 51 -11.37 -7.75 20.36
N SER A 52 -11.45 -7.28 21.60
CA SER A 52 -10.39 -6.60 22.36
C SER A 52 -9.08 -7.39 22.55
N HIS A 53 -8.88 -8.47 21.78
CA HIS A 53 -7.68 -9.27 21.60
C HIS A 53 -7.17 -9.23 20.14
N ALA A 54 -7.47 -8.17 19.39
CA ALA A 54 -6.85 -7.92 18.09
C ALA A 54 -5.32 -7.86 18.29
N ALA A 55 -4.62 -8.92 17.86
CA ALA A 55 -3.18 -8.99 17.91
C ALA A 55 -2.58 -7.73 17.23
N PRO A 56 -1.44 -7.20 17.70
CA PRO A 56 -0.82 -6.03 17.10
C PRO A 56 -0.66 -6.27 15.60
N THR A 57 -1.15 -5.33 14.79
CA THR A 57 -1.10 -5.41 13.33
C THR A 57 0.35 -5.65 12.91
N ASN A 58 0.63 -6.87 12.45
CA ASN A 58 1.96 -7.25 12.00
C ASN A 58 2.31 -6.42 10.75
N LEU A 59 3.58 -6.05 10.61
CA LEU A 59 4.12 -5.35 9.43
C LEU A 59 3.83 -6.11 8.12
N GLY A 60 3.55 -7.42 8.22
CA GLY A 60 3.01 -8.24 7.15
C GLY A 60 4.02 -8.51 6.05
N THR A 61 3.61 -8.38 4.79
CA THR A 61 4.51 -8.53 3.63
C THR A 61 5.12 -7.18 3.29
N LEU A 62 6.34 -7.16 2.74
CA LEU A 62 6.90 -6.00 2.05
C LEU A 62 7.40 -6.42 0.66
N ILE A 63 6.86 -5.79 -0.38
CA ILE A 63 7.21 -6.03 -1.77
C ILE A 63 7.89 -4.79 -2.35
N TYR A 64 9.00 -5.01 -3.03
CA TYR A 64 9.59 -4.04 -3.95
C TYR A 64 9.12 -4.33 -5.37
N ALA A 65 8.76 -3.29 -6.13
CA ALA A 65 8.44 -3.42 -7.54
C ALA A 65 9.03 -2.26 -8.36
N MET A 66 9.39 -2.56 -9.61
CA MET A 66 10.00 -1.59 -10.52
C MET A 66 9.53 -1.75 -11.96
N PRO A 67 9.50 -0.67 -12.77
CA PRO A 67 9.17 -0.76 -14.18
C PRO A 67 10.17 -1.67 -14.90
N ASP A 68 9.67 -2.53 -15.77
CA ASP A 68 10.51 -3.23 -16.73
C ASP A 68 10.67 -2.35 -17.98
N ARG A 69 11.93 -2.06 -18.35
CA ARG A 69 12.27 -1.23 -19.51
C ARG A 69 12.03 -1.94 -20.84
N TYR A 70 12.05 -3.27 -20.85
CA TYR A 70 11.84 -4.07 -22.06
C TYR A 70 10.37 -4.42 -22.24
N ASN A 71 9.63 -4.63 -21.14
CA ASN A 71 8.20 -4.88 -21.17
C ASN A 71 7.43 -3.99 -20.17
N PRO A 72 7.05 -2.76 -20.54
CA PRO A 72 6.37 -1.83 -19.63
C PRO A 72 5.02 -2.34 -19.13
N SER A 73 4.42 -3.32 -19.83
CA SER A 73 3.19 -3.97 -19.40
C SER A 73 3.41 -4.96 -18.24
N GLN A 74 4.65 -5.32 -17.90
CA GLN A 74 4.97 -6.36 -16.92
C GLN A 74 6.07 -5.93 -15.94
N PRO A 75 5.75 -5.13 -14.90
CA PRO A 75 6.71 -4.77 -13.87
C PRO A 75 7.27 -5.98 -13.13
N MET A 76 8.53 -5.85 -12.76
CA MET A 76 9.23 -6.80 -11.92
C MET A 76 8.91 -6.54 -10.45
N SER A 77 8.85 -7.60 -9.64
CA SER A 77 8.61 -7.50 -8.20
C SER A 77 9.48 -8.49 -7.45
N THR A 78 9.98 -8.07 -6.29
CA THR A 78 10.77 -8.89 -5.38
C THR A 78 10.17 -8.78 -3.98
N PRO A 79 9.74 -9.89 -3.35
CA PRO A 79 9.36 -9.87 -1.94
C PRO A 79 10.60 -9.67 -1.06
N LEU A 80 10.56 -8.66 -0.19
CA LEU A 80 11.61 -8.37 0.80
C LEU A 80 11.27 -8.98 2.17
N TYR A 81 9.98 -8.96 2.53
CA TYR A 81 9.42 -9.70 3.66
C TYR A 81 8.20 -10.46 3.19
N THR A 82 8.08 -11.72 3.59
CA THR A 82 7.02 -12.62 3.13
C THR A 82 6.07 -12.95 4.27
N SER A 83 4.78 -12.71 4.04
CA SER A 83 3.69 -13.23 4.85
C SER A 83 2.67 -13.88 3.92
N PRO A 84 2.51 -15.22 3.93
CA PRO A 84 1.66 -15.92 2.96
C PRO A 84 0.22 -15.40 2.86
N ALA A 85 -0.31 -14.84 3.95
CA ALA A 85 -1.67 -14.31 4.00
C ALA A 85 -1.89 -13.02 3.18
N SER A 86 -0.84 -12.22 2.95
CA SER A 86 -0.94 -10.90 2.29
C SER A 86 -0.06 -10.76 1.04
N GLN A 87 0.76 -11.76 0.74
CA GLN A 87 1.79 -11.67 -0.29
C GLN A 87 1.24 -11.43 -1.70
N ASP A 88 0.22 -12.19 -2.10
CA ASP A 88 -0.35 -12.10 -3.45
C ASP A 88 -1.07 -10.77 -3.68
N PHE A 89 -1.76 -10.27 -2.65
CA PHE A 89 -2.39 -8.96 -2.66
C PHE A 89 -1.34 -7.85 -2.80
N ALA A 90 -0.33 -7.83 -1.93
CA ALA A 90 0.72 -6.81 -1.96
C ALA A 90 1.52 -6.84 -3.27
N THR A 91 1.78 -8.03 -3.83
CA THR A 91 2.49 -8.19 -5.10
C THR A 91 1.69 -7.62 -6.27
N ARG A 92 0.39 -7.93 -6.35
CA ARG A 92 -0.48 -7.35 -7.39
C ARG A 92 -0.56 -5.84 -7.25
N LEU A 93 -0.70 -5.35 -6.02
CA LEU A 93 -0.82 -3.92 -5.75
C LEU A 93 0.45 -3.17 -6.17
N ALA A 94 1.63 -3.66 -5.77
CA ALA A 94 2.92 -3.07 -6.14
C ALA A 94 3.09 -2.99 -7.66
N LYS A 95 2.78 -4.07 -8.40
CA LYS A 95 2.86 -4.07 -9.86
C LYS A 95 1.88 -3.08 -10.51
N VAL A 96 0.64 -2.99 -10.02
CA VAL A 96 -0.33 -2.04 -10.57
C VAL A 96 0.08 -0.60 -10.31
N LEU A 97 0.57 -0.28 -9.12
CA LEU A 97 1.06 1.07 -8.79
C LEU A 97 2.25 1.46 -9.68
N VAL A 98 3.21 0.56 -9.89
CA VAL A 98 4.32 0.81 -10.81
C VAL A 98 3.83 1.07 -12.23
N ARG A 99 2.87 0.28 -12.74
CA ARG A 99 2.28 0.49 -14.09
C ARG A 99 1.60 1.85 -14.22
N ARG A 100 0.86 2.27 -13.18
CA ARG A 100 0.08 3.51 -13.23
C ARG A 100 0.92 4.76 -12.99
N THR A 101 2.00 4.66 -12.22
CA THR A 101 2.81 5.82 -11.80
C THR A 101 4.13 5.94 -12.55
N GLY A 102 4.65 4.84 -13.11
CA GLY A 102 5.98 4.77 -13.71
C GLY A 102 7.13 4.85 -12.70
N LYS A 103 6.84 4.88 -11.40
CA LYS A 103 7.83 4.97 -10.32
C LYS A 103 8.11 3.61 -9.70
N LEU A 104 9.25 3.50 -9.02
CA LEU A 104 9.52 2.35 -8.14
C LEU A 104 8.51 2.35 -6.98
N CYS A 105 8.02 1.19 -6.56
CA CYS A 105 7.06 1.12 -5.46
C CYS A 105 7.51 0.10 -4.42
N TYR A 106 7.47 0.51 -3.15
CA TYR A 106 7.52 -0.35 -1.99
C TYR A 106 6.09 -0.44 -1.46
N VAL A 107 5.55 -1.64 -1.38
CA VAL A 107 4.22 -1.88 -0.80
C VAL A 107 4.40 -2.84 0.35
N GLY A 108 4.12 -2.35 1.55
CA GLY A 108 4.16 -3.13 2.77
C GLY A 108 2.83 -3.08 3.52
N GLY A 109 2.63 -4.01 4.44
CA GLY A 109 1.48 -3.97 5.32
C GLY A 109 0.89 -5.32 5.67
N GLY A 110 0.10 -5.31 6.73
CA GLY A 110 -0.66 -6.45 7.25
C GLY A 110 -2.15 -6.28 7.05
N ILE A 111 -2.61 -5.97 5.83
CA ILE A 111 -4.05 -6.00 5.53
C ILE A 111 -4.52 -7.45 5.66
N ASN A 112 -5.44 -7.68 6.60
CA ASN A 112 -6.17 -8.93 6.73
C ASN A 112 -7.65 -8.64 6.51
N LEU A 113 -8.08 -8.77 5.25
CA LEU A 113 -9.51 -8.63 4.89
C LEU A 113 -10.33 -9.86 5.30
N ARG A 114 -9.68 -10.96 5.68
CA ARG A 114 -10.33 -12.22 6.12
C ARG A 114 -11.23 -12.05 7.34
N ASP A 115 -10.89 -11.15 8.26
CA ASP A 115 -11.68 -10.86 9.45
C ASP A 115 -12.64 -9.66 9.26
N ALA A 116 -12.81 -9.18 8.01
CA ALA A 116 -13.84 -8.20 7.71
C ALA A 116 -15.23 -8.84 7.88
N ALA A 117 -16.25 -8.04 8.21
CA ALA A 117 -17.61 -8.54 8.45
C ALA A 117 -18.22 -9.40 7.31
N GLY A 118 -17.73 -9.28 6.06
CA GLY A 118 -18.10 -10.13 4.92
C GLY A 118 -17.27 -11.41 4.76
N GLY A 119 -16.31 -11.68 5.65
CA GLY A 119 -15.44 -12.86 5.63
C GLY A 119 -14.27 -12.76 4.63
N GLY A 120 -13.93 -11.56 4.16
CA GLY A 120 -12.86 -11.35 3.19
C GLY A 120 -13.22 -11.92 1.83
N THR A 121 -14.43 -11.63 1.36
CA THR A 121 -14.85 -12.03 0.02
C THR A 121 -13.93 -11.44 -1.05
N VAL A 122 -13.87 -12.10 -2.21
CA VAL A 122 -13.09 -11.59 -3.36
C VAL A 122 -13.58 -10.21 -3.79
N ASP A 123 -14.88 -9.95 -3.69
CA ASP A 123 -15.46 -8.65 -4.05
C ASP A 123 -14.99 -7.53 -3.12
N GLU A 124 -14.98 -7.77 -1.80
CA GLU A 124 -14.42 -6.82 -0.81
C GLU A 124 -12.93 -6.58 -1.06
N GLU A 125 -12.16 -7.63 -1.36
CA GLU A 125 -10.74 -7.49 -1.66
C GLU A 125 -10.51 -6.67 -2.94
N MET A 126 -11.30 -6.91 -3.98
CA MET A 126 -11.20 -6.17 -5.25
C MET A 126 -11.66 -4.72 -5.11
N GLU A 127 -12.65 -4.46 -4.27
CA GLU A 127 -13.10 -3.11 -3.94
C GLU A 127 -12.01 -2.33 -3.17
N ALA A 128 -11.47 -2.94 -2.10
CA ALA A 128 -10.33 -2.40 -1.38
C ALA A 128 -9.14 -2.11 -2.31
N PHE A 129 -8.82 -3.06 -3.19
CA PHE A 129 -7.74 -2.94 -4.14
C PHE A 129 -7.94 -1.71 -5.05
N ARG A 130 -9.12 -1.55 -5.64
CA ARG A 130 -9.43 -0.41 -6.52
C ARG A 130 -9.34 0.91 -5.77
N ALA A 131 -9.94 0.98 -4.58
CA ALA A 131 -9.94 2.18 -3.76
C ALA A 131 -8.52 2.62 -3.38
N ILE A 132 -7.66 1.69 -2.96
CA ILE A 132 -6.25 1.98 -2.65
C ILE A 132 -5.52 2.50 -3.89
N VAL A 133 -5.65 1.82 -5.04
CA VAL A 133 -4.95 2.23 -6.25
C VAL A 133 -5.40 3.62 -6.71
N ASP A 134 -6.70 3.92 -6.65
CA ASP A 134 -7.23 5.21 -7.09
C ASP A 134 -6.76 6.35 -6.19
N VAL A 135 -6.78 6.16 -4.87
CA VAL A 135 -6.25 7.14 -3.91
C VAL A 135 -4.76 7.38 -4.15
N VAL A 136 -3.94 6.32 -4.18
CA VAL A 136 -2.49 6.47 -4.36
C VAL A 136 -2.15 7.11 -5.72
N CYS A 137 -2.86 6.75 -6.79
CA CYS A 137 -2.63 7.35 -8.10
C CYS A 137 -3.02 8.83 -8.15
N THR A 138 -4.07 9.23 -7.44
CA THR A 138 -4.49 10.63 -7.35
C THR A 138 -3.44 11.46 -6.61
N GLU A 139 -3.01 10.97 -5.44
CA GLU A 139 -2.00 11.65 -4.61
C GLU A 139 -0.62 11.69 -5.30
N SER A 140 -0.23 10.63 -6.00
CA SER A 140 1.06 10.60 -6.73
C SER A 140 1.15 11.59 -7.89
N LYS A 141 0.01 12.08 -8.40
CA LYS A 141 -0.05 13.10 -9.47
C LYS A 141 -0.01 14.52 -8.90
N GLN A 142 -0.52 14.71 -7.68
CA GLN A 142 -0.61 16.01 -7.03
C GLN A 142 0.78 16.60 -6.73
N ASP A 143 1.76 15.75 -6.43
CA ASP A 143 3.13 16.14 -6.07
C ASP A 143 4.04 16.44 -7.30
N GLY A 144 3.47 16.39 -8.50
CA GLY A 144 4.16 16.65 -9.78
C GLY A 144 3.70 17.91 -10.52
N ALA A 145 2.96 18.80 -9.86
CA ALA A 145 2.45 20.07 -10.40
C ALA A 145 3.17 21.28 -9.80
#